data_AF-A0AA97A5U4-F1
#
_entry.id   AF-A0AA97A5U4-F1
#
_cell.length_a   1.000
_cell.length_b   1.000
_cell.length_c   1.000
_cell.angle_alpha   90.00
_cell.angle_beta   90.00
_cell.angle_gamma   90.00
#
_symmetry.space_group_name_H-M   'P 1'
#
loop_
_entity.id
_entity.type
_entity.pdbx_description
1 polymer ?
#
loop_
_entity_poly.entity_id
_entity_poly.type
_entity_poly.pdbx_seq_one_letter_code
_entity_poly.pdbx_strand_id
1 'polypeptide(L)'
;MKKIALLIALLAVGLCADSIEKKGFLTSKWCAQNGYFSDCRLESFACGSGECFTNWEFGNTLTDELVLFVHNEQKIYVIDYSAIPRYKLDEPMNMNEVTIMGELKGDTIIASGFKAPPPPQKSFFKGCL
;
A
#
# COMPACT_ATOMS: atom_id res chain seq x y z
N MET A 1 31.18 -42.95 13.68
CA MET A 1 29.94 -42.19 13.97
C MET A 1 30.32 -40.81 14.49
N LYS A 2 30.68 -39.85 13.62
CA LYS A 2 31.21 -38.53 14.04
C LYS A 2 30.87 -37.40 13.05
N LYS A 3 29.93 -37.64 12.14
CA LYS A 3 29.61 -36.72 11.03
C LYS A 3 28.23 -36.05 11.13
N ILE A 4 27.48 -36.27 12.20
CA ILE A 4 26.09 -35.78 12.32
C ILE A 4 25.98 -34.47 13.11
N ALA A 5 27.02 -34.07 13.86
CA ALA A 5 26.94 -32.93 14.76
C ALA A 5 27.03 -31.54 14.09
N LEU A 6 27.27 -31.44 12.77
CA LEU A 6 27.57 -30.17 12.11
C LEU A 6 26.39 -29.50 11.38
N LEU A 7 25.18 -30.09 11.42
CA LEU A 7 24.06 -29.65 10.57
C LEU A 7 22.98 -28.82 11.27
N ILE A 8 23.11 -28.54 12.58
CA ILE A 8 22.06 -27.86 13.37
C ILE A 8 22.36 -26.35 13.59
N ALA A 9 23.55 -25.87 13.22
CA ALA A 9 23.97 -24.50 13.55
C ALA A 9 23.50 -23.39 12.58
N LEU A 10 22.69 -23.68 11.54
CA LEU A 10 22.32 -22.69 10.51
C LEU A 10 20.85 -22.24 10.48
N LEU A 11 19.98 -22.69 11.40
CA LEU A 11 18.56 -22.31 11.42
C LEU A 11 18.18 -21.39 12.60
N ALA A 12 19.00 -20.37 12.84
CA ALA A 12 18.66 -19.32 13.80
C ALA A 12 19.00 -17.93 13.21
N VAL A 13 18.53 -17.65 11.98
CA VAL A 13 18.37 -16.26 11.55
C VAL A 13 17.03 -15.82 12.10
N GLY A 14 17.09 -15.00 13.14
CA GLY A 14 15.94 -14.51 13.88
C GLY A 14 14.90 -13.89 12.95
N LEU A 15 13.65 -14.28 13.18
CA LEU A 15 12.47 -13.46 12.91
C LEU A 15 12.54 -12.21 13.81
N CYS A 16 13.42 -11.28 13.48
CA CYS A 16 13.18 -9.89 13.85
C CYS A 16 12.11 -9.42 12.88
N ALA A 17 10.85 -9.33 13.35
CA ALA A 17 9.85 -8.55 12.67
C ALA A 17 10.29 -7.09 12.76
N ASP A 18 11.19 -6.68 11.85
CA ASP A 18 11.65 -5.31 11.77
C ASP A 18 10.45 -4.45 11.40
N SER A 19 10.15 -3.49 12.27
CA SER A 19 9.19 -2.45 11.97
C SER A 19 9.69 -1.66 10.76
N ILE A 20 8.93 -1.68 9.67
CA ILE A 20 9.22 -0.98 8.44
C ILE A 20 8.40 0.30 8.31
N GLU A 21 8.98 1.30 7.67
CA GLU A 21 8.25 2.45 7.14
C GLU A 21 8.47 2.46 5.61
N LYS A 22 7.38 2.38 4.84
CA LYS A 22 7.43 2.44 3.37
C LYS A 22 6.64 3.64 2.89
N LYS A 23 7.28 4.48 2.07
CA LYS A 23 6.66 5.64 1.43
C LYS A 23 6.30 5.30 -0.02
N GLY A 24 5.08 5.63 -0.44
CA GLY A 24 4.62 5.34 -1.79
C GLY A 24 3.28 5.97 -2.14
N PHE A 25 2.70 5.47 -3.23
CA PHE A 25 1.37 5.84 -3.70
C PHE A 25 0.34 4.83 -3.19
N LEU A 26 -0.61 5.29 -2.39
CA LEU A 26 -1.67 4.45 -1.82
C LEU A 26 -2.85 4.37 -2.78
N THR A 27 -3.16 3.18 -3.30
CA THR A 27 -4.24 3.00 -4.29
C THR A 27 -4.80 1.58 -4.25
N SER A 28 -5.77 1.27 -5.12
CA SER A 28 -6.24 -0.10 -5.28
C SER A 28 -5.27 -0.93 -6.10
N LYS A 29 -5.27 -2.24 -5.87
CA LYS A 29 -4.45 -3.19 -6.61
C LYS A 29 -4.64 -3.09 -8.12
N TRP A 30 -5.88 -2.96 -8.59
CA TRP A 30 -6.18 -2.84 -10.01
C TRP A 30 -5.54 -1.60 -10.62
N CYS A 31 -5.66 -0.46 -9.94
CA CYS A 31 -5.09 0.80 -10.38
C CYS A 31 -3.57 0.76 -10.43
N ALA A 32 -2.93 0.21 -9.39
CA ALA A 32 -1.48 0.03 -9.38
C ALA A 32 -0.98 -0.89 -10.51
N GLN A 33 -1.70 -1.98 -10.81
CA GLN A 33 -1.32 -2.94 -11.85
C GLN A 33 -1.47 -2.38 -13.26
N ASN A 34 -2.45 -1.52 -13.50
CA ASN A 34 -2.69 -0.90 -14.80
C ASN A 34 -1.97 0.45 -14.97
N GLY A 35 -1.17 0.88 -13.98
CA GLY A 35 -0.45 2.15 -14.01
C GLY A 35 -1.35 3.38 -13.87
N TYR A 36 -2.59 3.20 -13.45
CA TYR A 36 -3.53 4.28 -13.17
C TYR A 36 -3.31 4.76 -11.73
N PHE A 37 -2.33 5.63 -11.51
CA PHE A 37 -2.04 6.18 -10.17
C PHE A 37 -2.96 7.36 -9.88
N SER A 38 -2.68 8.53 -10.47
CA SER A 38 -3.47 9.76 -10.29
C SER A 38 -4.86 9.71 -10.91
N ASP A 39 -5.04 8.85 -11.91
CA ASP A 39 -6.30 8.72 -12.67
C ASP A 39 -7.13 7.50 -12.23
N CYS A 40 -6.77 6.89 -11.09
CA CYS A 40 -7.58 5.82 -10.51
C CYS A 40 -8.92 6.39 -10.07
N ARG A 41 -9.94 6.18 -10.90
CA ARG A 41 -11.27 6.68 -10.60
C ARG A 41 -11.87 5.95 -9.41
N LEU A 42 -12.72 6.64 -8.65
CA LEU A 42 -13.34 6.07 -7.45
C LEU A 42 -14.18 4.82 -7.76
N GLU A 43 -14.74 4.70 -8.97
CA GLU A 43 -15.42 3.48 -9.41
C GLU A 43 -14.50 2.25 -9.47
N SER A 44 -13.21 2.45 -9.79
CA SER A 44 -12.23 1.37 -9.81
C SER A 44 -11.91 0.86 -8.40
N PHE A 45 -12.21 1.66 -7.36
CA PHE A 45 -12.10 1.26 -5.95
C PHE A 45 -13.26 0.42 -5.43
N ALA A 46 -14.36 0.36 -6.19
CA ALA A 46 -15.51 -0.44 -5.79
C ALA A 46 -15.48 -1.85 -6.38
N CYS A 47 -14.79 -2.02 -7.52
CA CYS A 47 -14.98 -3.20 -8.35
C CYS A 47 -13.75 -3.71 -9.08
N GLY A 48 -12.61 -3.01 -8.99
CA GLY A 48 -11.38 -3.45 -9.65
C GLY A 48 -11.47 -3.60 -11.18
N SER A 49 -12.28 -2.78 -11.88
CA SER A 49 -12.29 -2.72 -13.34
C SER A 49 -12.81 -1.37 -13.87
N GLY A 50 -12.39 -1.01 -15.09
CA GLY A 50 -13.05 0.05 -15.85
C GLY A 50 -14.52 -0.31 -16.12
N GLU A 51 -15.42 0.68 -16.04
CA GLU A 51 -16.87 0.59 -16.30
C GLU A 51 -17.78 -0.04 -15.24
N CYS A 52 -17.31 -0.27 -14.01
CA CYS A 52 -18.15 -0.90 -12.98
C CYS A 52 -19.39 -0.11 -12.53
N PHE A 53 -19.48 1.19 -12.83
CA PHE A 53 -20.68 1.96 -12.54
C PHE A 53 -21.97 1.37 -13.16
N THR A 54 -21.85 0.47 -14.15
CA THR A 54 -22.98 -0.28 -14.72
C THR A 54 -23.48 -1.43 -13.84
N ASN A 55 -22.69 -1.95 -12.90
CA ASN A 55 -23.02 -3.12 -12.07
C ASN A 55 -22.89 -2.88 -10.54
N TRP A 56 -22.57 -1.66 -10.12
CA TRP A 56 -22.44 -1.30 -8.70
C TRP A 56 -23.77 -0.76 -8.14
N GLU A 57 -24.40 -1.51 -7.25
CA GLU A 57 -25.59 -1.08 -6.52
C GLU A 57 -25.23 -0.45 -5.16
N PHE A 58 -26.03 0.55 -4.74
CA PHE A 58 -25.91 1.15 -3.42
C PHE A 58 -26.09 0.08 -2.32
N GLY A 59 -25.02 -0.22 -1.59
CA GLY A 59 -24.99 -1.25 -0.55
C GLY A 59 -23.99 -2.38 -0.80
N ASN A 60 -23.42 -2.48 -2.01
CA ASN A 60 -22.32 -3.39 -2.27
C ASN A 60 -21.07 -3.01 -1.46
N THR A 61 -20.56 -3.97 -0.69
CA THR A 61 -19.32 -3.82 0.08
C THR A 61 -18.14 -3.67 -0.86
N LEU A 62 -17.35 -2.61 -0.68
CA LEU A 62 -16.11 -2.36 -1.42
C LEU A 62 -15.14 -3.50 -1.13
N THR A 63 -14.89 -4.36 -2.11
CA THR A 63 -13.97 -5.51 -2.03
C THR A 63 -12.55 -5.15 -2.44
N ASP A 64 -12.12 -3.93 -2.16
CA ASP A 64 -10.88 -3.43 -2.74
C ASP A 64 -9.67 -3.68 -1.85
N GLU A 65 -8.75 -4.48 -2.41
CA GLU A 65 -7.40 -4.67 -1.88
C GLU A 65 -6.59 -3.39 -2.09
N LEU A 66 -6.28 -2.71 -0.98
CA LEU A 66 -5.38 -1.57 -0.98
C LEU A 66 -3.94 -2.03 -1.11
N VAL A 67 -3.19 -1.29 -1.90
CA VAL A 67 -1.76 -1.51 -2.13
C VAL A 67 -0.99 -0.22 -2.02
N LEU A 68 0.28 -0.34 -1.61
CA LEU A 68 1.25 0.73 -1.67
C LEU A 68 2.19 0.48 -2.84
N PHE A 69 2.18 1.36 -3.84
CA PHE A 69 3.20 1.35 -4.88
C PHE A 69 4.40 2.19 -4.45
N VAL A 70 5.53 1.53 -4.23
CA VAL A 70 6.76 2.14 -3.72
C VAL A 70 7.65 2.51 -4.92
N HIS A 71 7.59 3.77 -5.35
CA HIS A 71 8.21 4.26 -6.59
C HIS A 71 9.71 3.96 -6.72
N ASN A 72 10.47 4.11 -5.62
CA ASN A 72 11.91 3.85 -5.59
C ASN A 72 12.28 2.37 -5.77
N GLU A 73 11.35 1.47 -5.44
CA GLU A 73 11.54 0.02 -5.55
C GLU A 73 10.80 -0.55 -6.78
N GLN A 74 9.99 0.27 -7.46
CA GLN A 74 9.07 -0.14 -8.52
C GLN A 74 8.24 -1.37 -8.14
N LYS A 75 7.87 -1.46 -6.85
CA LYS A 75 7.24 -2.64 -6.26
C LYS A 75 5.89 -2.29 -5.65
N ILE A 76 4.93 -3.19 -5.84
CA ILE A 76 3.60 -3.13 -5.25
C ILE A 76 3.60 -3.98 -3.98
N TYR A 77 3.21 -3.39 -2.87
CA TYR A 77 3.01 -4.08 -1.61
C TYR A 77 1.53 -4.14 -1.27
N VAL A 78 1.02 -5.32 -0.92
CA VAL A 78 -0.34 -5.46 -0.40
C VAL A 78 -0.39 -4.92 1.02
N ILE A 79 -1.43 -4.17 1.37
CA ILE A 79 -1.58 -3.63 2.72
C ILE A 79 -2.65 -4.42 3.46
N ASP A 80 -2.26 -5.07 4.55
CA ASP A 80 -3.20 -5.55 5.55
C ASP A 80 -3.46 -4.39 6.54
N TYR A 81 -4.59 -3.72 6.36
CA TYR A 81 -5.02 -2.60 7.17
C TYR A 81 -6.07 -3.00 8.23
N SER A 82 -6.16 -4.29 8.60
CA SER A 82 -7.16 -4.77 9.56
C SER A 82 -7.11 -4.05 10.92
N ALA A 83 -5.95 -3.49 11.29
CA ALA A 83 -5.77 -2.70 12.52
C ALA A 83 -6.13 -1.21 12.38
N ILE A 84 -6.35 -0.72 11.15
CA ILE A 84 -6.62 0.69 10.84
C ILE A 84 -8.06 0.80 10.30
N PRO A 85 -8.91 1.64 10.91
CA PRO A 85 -10.24 1.87 10.36
C PRO A 85 -10.18 2.40 8.92
N ARG A 86 -10.91 1.76 8.00
CA ARG A 86 -10.89 2.09 6.55
C ARG A 86 -11.10 3.57 6.26
N TYR A 87 -12.04 4.21 6.96
CA TYR A 87 -12.38 5.62 6.76
C TYR A 87 -11.18 6.58 6.96
N LYS A 88 -10.17 6.17 7.74
CA LYS A 88 -8.94 6.97 7.92
C LYS A 88 -8.01 6.91 6.72
N LEU A 89 -8.13 5.86 5.90
CA LEU A 89 -7.35 5.65 4.69
C LEU A 89 -8.03 6.23 3.44
N ASP A 90 -9.29 6.64 3.54
CA ASP A 90 -10.03 7.24 2.41
C ASP A 90 -9.46 8.60 2.02
N GLU A 91 -9.01 9.40 3.00
CA GLU A 91 -8.38 10.70 2.78
C GLU A 91 -7.01 10.59 2.09
N PRO A 92 -6.04 9.78 2.55
CA PRO A 92 -4.75 9.60 1.87
C PRO A 92 -4.85 8.72 0.61
N MET A 93 -6.02 8.20 0.26
CA MET A 93 -6.21 7.37 -0.93
C MET A 93 -5.94 8.17 -2.20
N ASN A 94 -5.33 7.53 -3.21
CA ASN A 94 -4.89 8.18 -4.45
C ASN A 94 -3.91 9.35 -4.26
N MET A 95 -3.25 9.42 -3.11
CA MET A 95 -2.20 10.41 -2.87
C MET A 95 -0.81 9.76 -2.96
N ASN A 96 0.13 10.55 -3.45
CA ASN A 96 1.54 10.17 -3.43
C ASN A 96 2.16 10.52 -2.07
N GLU A 97 3.29 9.89 -1.76
CA GLU A 97 4.05 10.11 -0.52
C GLU A 97 3.36 9.68 0.78
N VAL A 98 2.35 8.81 0.69
CA VAL A 98 1.75 8.16 1.86
C VAL A 98 2.78 7.22 2.46
N THR A 99 2.99 7.31 3.78
CA THR A 99 3.89 6.40 4.48
C THR A 99 3.08 5.40 5.30
N ILE A 100 3.23 4.11 5.01
CA ILE A 100 2.64 3.02 5.79
C ILE A 100 3.71 2.46 6.72
N MET A 101 3.35 2.33 7.99
CA MET A 101 4.21 1.80 9.05
C MET A 101 3.67 0.45 9.50
N GLY A 102 4.55 -0.51 9.76
CA GLY A 102 4.10 -1.85 10.11
C GLY A 102 5.19 -2.91 10.06
N GLU A 103 4.78 -4.14 9.84
CA GLU A 103 5.68 -5.29 9.66
C GLU A 103 5.58 -5.80 8.22
N LEU A 104 6.71 -6.21 7.64
CA LEU A 104 6.73 -6.82 6.32
C LEU A 104 6.66 -8.35 6.44
N LYS A 105 5.61 -8.96 5.86
CA LYS A 105 5.49 -10.41 5.68
C LYS A 105 5.45 -10.73 4.18
N GLY A 106 6.63 -11.02 3.63
CA GLY A 106 6.78 -11.22 2.18
C GLY A 106 6.49 -9.94 1.40
N ASP A 107 5.42 -9.94 0.62
CA ASP A 107 4.94 -8.78 -0.16
C ASP A 107 3.74 -8.07 0.49
N THR A 108 3.38 -8.46 1.71
CA THR A 108 2.30 -7.83 2.49
C THR A 108 2.86 -7.01 3.63
N ILE A 109 2.41 -5.76 3.74
CA ILE A 109 2.68 -4.87 4.88
C ILE A 109 1.51 -4.99 5.84
N ILE A 110 1.76 -5.53 7.03
CA ILE A 110 0.78 -5.51 8.12
C ILE A 110 0.86 -4.13 8.76
N ALA A 111 -0.10 -3.28 8.41
CA ALA A 111 -0.08 -1.87 8.79
C ALA A 111 -0.50 -1.70 10.25
N SER A 112 0.38 -1.09 11.04
CA SER A 112 0.10 -0.64 12.40
C SER A 112 -0.26 0.86 12.44
N GLY A 113 0.11 1.61 11.40
CA GLY A 113 -0.23 3.03 11.27
C GLY A 113 0.12 3.59 9.90
N PHE A 114 -0.26 4.86 9.69
CA PHE A 114 0.09 5.59 8.47
C PHE A 114 0.38 7.06 8.80
N LYS A 115 1.21 7.68 7.96
CA LYS A 115 1.40 9.13 7.91
C LYS A 115 0.77 9.62 6.60
N ALA A 116 -0.16 10.56 6.72
CA ALA A 116 -0.74 11.26 5.59
C ALA A 116 0.38 11.96 4.78
N PRO A 117 0.16 12.18 3.47
CA PRO A 117 1.17 12.84 2.65
C PRO A 117 1.45 14.25 3.20
N PRO A 118 2.68 14.75 3.07
CA PRO A 118 2.98 16.12 3.47
C PRO A 118 2.07 17.08 2.69
N PRO A 119 1.60 18.17 3.33
CA PRO A 119 0.81 19.16 2.62
C PRO A 119 1.58 19.62 1.38
N PRO A 120 0.88 19.86 0.25
CA PRO A 120 1.53 20.26 -0.98
C PRO A 120 2.47 21.43 -0.70
N GLN A 121 3.75 21.25 -1.03
CA GLN A 121 4.71 22.33 -0.91
C GLN A 121 4.13 23.51 -1.68
N LYS A 122 3.94 24.66 -1.03
CA LYS A 122 3.41 25.86 -1.66
C LYS A 122 4.20 26.08 -2.93
N SER A 123 3.58 25.80 -4.08
CA SER A 123 4.21 26.00 -5.36
C SER A 123 4.56 27.48 -5.43
N PHE A 124 5.85 27.77 -5.51
CA PHE A 124 6.37 29.07 -5.88
C PHE A 124 6.08 29.31 -7.36
N PHE A 125 4.81 29.29 -7.77
CA PHE A 125 4.37 30.04 -8.94
C PHE A 125 4.48 31.53 -8.60
N LYS A 126 5.72 31.98 -8.34
CA LYS A 126 6.10 33.39 -8.50
C LYS A 126 5.99 33.64 -9.99
N GLY A 127 5.07 34.54 -10.33
CA GLY A 127 4.59 34.80 -11.68
C GLY A 127 5.64 34.73 -12.77
N CYS A 128 5.35 33.90 -13.77
CA CYS A 128 5.63 34.26 -15.15
C CYS A 128 4.30 34.74 -15.74
N LEU A 129 4.01 36.03 -15.57
CA LEU A 129 3.05 36.79 -16.35
C LEU A 129 3.84 37.93 -17.01
#